data_AF-A0AAP0V997-F1
#
_entry.id   AF-A0AAP0V997-F1
#
_cell.length_a   1.000
_cell.length_b   1.000
_cell.length_c   1.000
_cell.angle_alpha   90.00
_cell.angle_beta   90.00
_cell.angle_gamma   90.00
#
_symmetry.space_group_name_H-M   'P 1'
#
loop_
_entity.id
_entity.type
_entity.pdbx_description
1 polymer ?
#
loop_
_entity_poly.entity_id
_entity_poly.type
_entity_poly.pdbx_seq_one_letter_code
_entity_poly.pdbx_strand_id
1 'polypeptide(L)' 'MSEIDEIIESGMVFRGAPKPKVDDGKVKTKAKKKKYITGAHGSGSAKQKAKYRQQRANRNK' A
#
# COMPACT_ATOMS: atom_id res chain seq x y z
N MET A 1 1.10 -38.82 22.23
CA MET A 1 2.44 -39.23 22.68
C MET A 1 3.47 -38.97 21.58
N SER A 2 3.19 -39.27 20.32
CA SER A 2 4.14 -39.12 19.18
C SER A 2 4.64 -37.70 18.91
N GLU A 3 3.83 -36.66 19.13
CA GLU A 3 4.16 -35.29 18.71
C GLU A 3 5.27 -34.64 19.56
N ILE A 4 5.35 -34.98 20.85
CA ILE A 4 6.39 -34.44 21.75
C ILE A 4 7.72 -35.16 21.50
N ASP A 5 7.69 -36.48 21.31
CA ASP A 5 8.89 -37.27 21.02
C ASP A 5 9.51 -36.86 19.66
N GLU A 6 8.67 -36.63 18.65
CA GLU A 6 9.12 -36.16 17.33
C GLU A 6 9.77 -34.76 17.38
N ILE A 7 9.27 -33.87 18.23
CA ILE A 7 9.86 -32.54 18.47
C ILE A 7 11.21 -32.65 19.20
N ILE A 8 11.35 -33.60 20.13
CA ILE A 8 12.60 -33.85 20.87
C ILE A 8 13.67 -34.45 19.95
N GLU A 9 13.29 -35.38 19.06
CA GLU A 9 14.23 -36.07 18.16
C GLU A 9 14.65 -35.22 16.96
N SER A 10 13.72 -34.51 16.31
CA SER A 10 14.00 -33.75 15.08
C SER A 10 14.39 -32.29 15.34
N GLY A 11 14.07 -31.76 16.52
CA GLY A 11 14.32 -30.37 16.91
C GLY A 11 13.34 -29.37 16.29
N MET A 12 12.99 -28.33 17.05
CA MET A 12 12.07 -27.28 16.59
C MET A 12 12.80 -26.19 15.80
N VAL A 13 12.36 -25.94 14.56
CA VAL A 13 12.89 -24.85 13.71
C VAL A 13 12.07 -23.58 13.89
N PHE A 14 12.63 -22.56 14.57
CA PHE A 14 12.01 -21.24 14.66
C PHE A 14 12.20 -20.45 13.36
N ARG A 15 11.10 -20.13 12.68
CA ARG A 15 11.14 -19.21 11.53
C ARG A 15 11.02 -17.77 12.02
N GLY A 16 11.90 -16.91 11.50
CA GLY A 16 11.88 -15.48 11.81
C GLY A 16 10.59 -14.80 11.35
N ALA A 17 10.23 -13.70 12.00
CA ALA A 17 9.04 -12.93 11.67
C ALA A 17 9.04 -12.51 10.19
N PRO A 18 7.88 -12.57 9.50
CA PRO A 18 7.80 -12.15 8.10
C PRO A 18 8.15 -10.66 7.97
N LYS A 19 8.93 -10.32 6.94
CA LYS A 19 9.26 -8.92 6.63
C LYS A 19 7.97 -8.11 6.40
N PRO A 20 7.93 -6.83 6.80
CA PRO A 20 6.77 -5.99 6.56
C PRO A 20 6.47 -5.95 5.06
N LYS A 21 5.24 -6.34 4.69
CA LYS A 21 4.79 -6.28 3.30
C LYS A 21 4.88 -4.84 2.83
N VAL A 22 5.62 -4.60 1.76
CA VAL A 22 5.63 -3.31 1.06
C VAL A 22 4.20 -3.09 0.58
N ASP A 23 3.53 -2.09 1.14
CA ASP A 23 2.13 -1.79 0.86
C ASP A 23 2.00 -1.35 -0.61
N ASP A 24 1.43 -2.23 -1.42
CA ASP A 24 1.15 -2.07 -2.86
C ASP A 24 0.19 -0.91 -3.20
N GLY A 25 -0.09 -0.01 -2.26
CA GLY A 25 -0.95 1.16 -2.45
C GLY A 25 -2.44 0.83 -2.59
N LYS A 26 -2.79 -0.45 -2.80
CA LYS A 26 -4.14 -0.97 -3.04
C LYS A 26 -5.01 -1.10 -1.79
N VAL A 27 -4.50 -0.76 -0.60
CA VAL A 27 -5.30 -0.78 0.63
C VAL A 27 -6.31 0.38 0.63
N LYS A 28 -7.62 0.06 0.57
CA LYS A 28 -8.72 1.03 0.56
C LYS A 28 -9.04 1.61 1.96
N THR A 29 -8.04 2.12 2.68
CA THR A 29 -8.28 2.69 4.03
C THR A 29 -9.02 4.03 3.96
N LYS A 30 -9.76 4.39 5.02
CA LYS A 30 -10.38 5.72 5.17
C LYS A 30 -9.35 6.84 5.02
N ALA A 31 -8.15 6.65 5.57
CA ALA A 31 -7.04 7.60 5.47
C ALA A 31 -6.56 7.81 4.01
N LYS A 32 -6.35 6.73 3.24
CA LYS A 32 -5.96 6.84 1.81
C LYS A 32 -7.06 7.46 0.95
N LYS A 33 -8.35 7.12 1.20
CA LYS A 33 -9.49 7.79 0.56
C LYS A 33 -9.54 9.28 0.90
N LYS A 34 -9.35 9.65 2.17
CA LYS A 34 -9.31 11.05 2.59
C LYS A 34 -8.16 11.79 1.92
N LYS A 35 -6.96 11.20 1.81
CA LYS A 35 -5.81 11.77 1.08
C LYS A 35 -6.11 12.03 -0.40
N TYR A 36 -6.88 11.16 -1.05
CA TYR A 36 -7.35 11.36 -2.43
C TYR A 36 -8.38 12.49 -2.52
N ILE A 37 -9.36 12.53 -1.61
CA ILE A 37 -10.40 13.56 -1.55
C ILE A 37 -9.81 14.94 -1.25
N THR A 38 -8.90 15.02 -0.27
CA THR A 38 -8.23 16.27 0.10
C THR A 38 -7.23 16.73 -0.95
N GLY A 39 -6.87 15.88 -1.90
CA GLY A 39 -6.03 16.24 -3.05
C GLY A 39 -4.63 16.69 -2.64
N ALA A 40 -4.02 16.01 -1.68
CA ALA A 40 -2.65 16.30 -1.23
C ALA A 40 -1.65 16.37 -2.40
N HIS A 41 -0.57 17.13 -2.25
CA HIS A 41 0.44 17.32 -3.30
C HIS A 41 0.97 15.96 -3.80
N GLY A 42 1.02 15.77 -5.12
CA GLY A 42 1.41 14.49 -5.74
C GLY A 42 0.36 13.37 -5.75
N SER A 43 -0.82 13.57 -5.16
CA SER A 43 -1.94 12.61 -5.23
C SER A 43 -2.51 12.49 -6.66
N GLY A 44 -3.22 11.39 -6.96
CA GLY A 44 -3.89 11.19 -8.26
C GLY A 44 -4.85 12.34 -8.61
N SER A 45 -5.65 12.81 -7.65
CA SER A 45 -6.52 13.98 -7.81
C SER A 45 -5.77 15.26 -8.18
N ALA A 46 -4.60 15.50 -7.57
CA ALA A 46 -3.78 16.68 -7.87
C ALA A 46 -3.24 16.64 -9.30
N LYS A 47 -2.75 15.47 -9.75
CA LYS A 47 -2.30 15.26 -11.14
C LYS A 47 -3.44 15.46 -12.14
N GLN A 48 -4.63 14.96 -11.83
CA GLN A 48 -5.80 15.13 -12.70
C GLN A 48 -6.27 16.59 -12.80
N LYS A 49 -6.28 17.35 -11.69
CA LYS A 49 -6.54 18.79 -11.71
C LYS A 49 -5.50 19.55 -12.53
N ALA A 50 -4.22 19.17 -12.45
CA ALA A 50 -3.17 19.79 -13.26
C ALA A 50 -3.39 19.56 -14.76
N LYS A 51 -3.75 18.33 -15.16
CA LYS A 51 -4.11 17.99 -16.55
C LYS A 51 -5.25 18.87 -17.07
N TYR A 52 -6.33 19.02 -16.31
CA TYR A 52 -7.44 19.88 -16.74
C TYR A 52 -7.04 21.35 -16.86
N ARG A 53 -6.17 21.88 -15.98
CA ARG A 53 -5.66 23.26 -16.10
C ARG A 53 -4.88 23.46 -17.41
N GLN A 54 -4.00 22.53 -17.77
CA GLN A 54 -3.26 22.58 -19.04
C GLN A 54 -4.20 22.55 -20.24
N GLN A 55 -5.19 21.63 -20.24
CA GLN A 55 -6.19 21.58 -21.31
C GLN A 55 -6.99 22.88 -21.41
N ARG A 56 -7.38 23.50 -20.29
CA ARG A 56 -8.07 24.80 -20.31
C ARG A 56 -7.23 25.89 -20.94
N ALA A 57 -5.95 25.96 -20.60
CA ALA A 57 -5.03 26.95 -21.17
C ALA A 57 -4.85 26.74 -22.69
N ASN A 58 -4.80 25.49 -23.14
CA ASN A 58 -4.66 25.14 -24.55
C ASN A 58 -5.93 25.37 -25.39
N ARG A 59 -7.10 25.59 -24.78
CA ARG A 59 -8.33 25.94 -25.53
C ARG A 59 -8.35 27.38 -26.03
N ASN A 60 -7.54 28.24 -25.43
CA ASN A 60 -7.43 29.65 -25.76
C ASN A 60 -6.12 29.95 -26.51
N LYS A 61 -5.44 28.92 -27.00
CA LYS A 61 -4.35 28.98 -27.98
C LYS A 61 -4.91 28.54 -29.32
#